data_AF-H6RTF4-F1
#
_entry.id   AF-H6RTF4-F1
#
_cell.length_a   1.000
_cell.length_b   1.000
_cell.length_c   1.000
_cell.angle_alpha   90.00
_cell.angle_beta   90.00
_cell.angle_gamma   90.00
#
_symmetry.space_group_name_H-M   'P 1'
#
loop_
_entity.id
_entity.type
_entity.pdbx_description
1 polymer ?
#
loop_
_entity_poly.entity_id
_entity_poly.type
_entity_poly.pdbx_seq_one_letter_code
_entity_poly.pdbx_strand_id
1 'polypeptide(L)'
;MTALPAGDAGSPTLVPHWLDAPARELLATTVRAALEDRSMHPVTAVHLEDVLTELHVAAAREAVWPASTARVRLATGWDDDVLPVRLSPAELAAVHTLPGLPAPLPTLLGVGGSR
;
A
#
# COMPACT_ATOMS: atom_id res chain seq x y z
N MET A 1 5.90 25.26 -34.27
CA MET A 1 6.22 24.05 -33.49
C MET A 1 5.56 24.19 -32.13
N THR A 2 4.41 23.53 -31.95
CA THR A 2 3.76 23.44 -30.64
C THR A 2 4.50 22.36 -29.85
N ALA A 3 5.12 22.72 -28.73
CA ALA A 3 5.71 21.74 -27.84
C ALA A 3 4.59 20.85 -27.28
N LEU A 4 4.67 19.54 -27.51
CA LEU A 4 3.85 18.57 -26.78
C LEU A 4 4.17 18.72 -25.29
N PRO A 5 3.17 18.69 -24.39
CA PRO A 5 3.46 18.61 -22.96
C PRO A 5 4.36 17.40 -22.74
N ALA A 6 5.45 17.60 -21.99
CA ALA A 6 6.38 16.54 -21.65
C ALA A 6 5.57 15.38 -21.04
N GLY A 7 5.41 14.31 -21.81
CA GLY A 7 4.84 13.07 -21.33
C GLY A 7 5.74 12.53 -20.23
N ASP A 8 5.09 12.05 -19.18
CA ASP A 8 5.66 11.37 -18.02
C ASP A 8 6.33 12.28 -16.98
N ALA A 9 5.50 13.01 -16.23
CA ALA A 9 5.74 13.03 -14.80
C ALA A 9 5.66 11.57 -14.34
N GLY A 10 6.83 10.90 -14.29
CA GLY A 10 7.00 9.46 -14.15
C GLY A 10 5.95 8.82 -13.26
N SER A 11 5.30 7.77 -13.77
CA SER A 11 4.43 6.90 -12.95
C SER A 11 5.12 6.63 -11.61
N PRO A 12 4.45 6.89 -10.48
CA PRO A 12 5.12 6.85 -9.19
C PRO A 12 5.68 5.44 -8.93
N THR A 13 6.94 5.38 -8.50
CA THR A 13 7.58 4.11 -8.14
C THR A 13 6.81 3.47 -6.99
N LEU A 14 6.16 2.33 -7.26
CA LEU A 14 5.47 1.56 -6.24
C LEU A 14 6.43 0.62 -5.51
N VAL A 15 6.58 0.83 -4.20
CA VAL A 15 7.47 0.08 -3.31
C VAL A 15 6.67 -1.01 -2.59
N PRO A 16 7.14 -2.27 -2.57
CA PRO A 16 6.45 -3.33 -1.84
C PRO A 16 6.65 -3.20 -0.32
N HIS A 17 5.54 -3.24 0.42
CA HIS A 17 5.47 -3.42 1.85
C HIS A 17 4.89 -4.81 2.15
N TRP A 18 5.70 -5.66 2.78
CA TRP A 18 5.31 -7.04 3.10
C TRP A 18 4.50 -7.07 4.38
N LEU A 19 3.19 -7.26 4.25
CA LEU A 19 2.24 -7.23 5.35
C LEU A 19 1.64 -8.62 5.52
N ASP A 20 1.46 -9.08 6.76
CA ASP A 20 0.63 -10.24 7.10
C ASP A 20 -0.87 -9.89 7.03
N ALA A 21 -1.77 -10.86 7.19
CA ALA A 21 -3.20 -10.61 7.14
C ALA A 21 -3.68 -9.62 8.21
N PRO A 22 -3.26 -9.73 9.50
CA PRO A 22 -3.64 -8.76 10.53
C PRO A 22 -3.22 -7.33 10.19
N ALA A 23 -2.01 -7.11 9.68
CA ALA A 23 -1.52 -5.80 9.29
C ALA A 23 -2.29 -5.22 8.11
N ARG A 24 -2.63 -6.03 7.10
CA ARG A 24 -3.47 -5.60 5.97
C ARG A 24 -4.86 -5.21 6.43
N GLU A 25 -5.49 -5.99 7.30
CA GLU A 25 -6.81 -5.69 7.84
C GLU A 25 -6.80 -4.41 8.69
N LEU A 26 -5.77 -4.24 9.52
CA LEU A 26 -5.58 -3.05 10.33
C LEU A 26 -5.41 -1.80 9.46
N LEU A 27 -4.57 -1.88 8.42
CA LEU A 27 -4.39 -0.78 7.46
C LEU A 27 -5.71 -0.46 6.75
N ALA A 28 -6.39 -1.46 6.21
CA ALA A 28 -7.66 -1.27 5.51
C ALA A 28 -8.72 -0.61 6.39
N THR A 29 -8.81 -1.04 7.65
CA THR A 29 -9.77 -0.50 8.62
C THR A 29 -9.43 0.93 9.01
N THR A 30 -8.15 1.22 9.25
CA THR A 30 -7.68 2.58 9.55
C THR A 30 -7.98 3.54 8.41
N VAL A 31 -7.69 3.13 7.17
CA VAL A 31 -7.92 3.95 5.97
C VAL A 31 -9.41 4.18 5.74
N ARG A 32 -10.26 3.15 5.87
CA ARG A 32 -11.71 3.31 5.76
C ARG A 32 -12.27 4.27 6.79
N ALA A 33 -11.85 4.15 8.06
CA ALA A 33 -12.29 5.05 9.12
C ALA A 33 -11.87 6.50 8.84
N ALA A 34 -10.66 6.71 8.32
CA ALA A 34 -10.20 8.05 7.96
C ALA A 34 -11.03 8.68 6.82
N LEU A 35 -11.41 7.88 5.81
CA LEU A 35 -12.22 8.35 4.67
C LEU A 35 -13.65 8.77 5.07
N GLU A 36 -14.12 8.45 6.27
CA GLU A 36 -15.39 8.93 6.80
C GLU A 36 -15.33 10.42 7.22
N ASP A 37 -14.13 10.98 7.39
CA ASP A 37 -13.94 12.39 7.75
C ASP A 37 -14.13 13.33 6.55
N ARG A 38 -15.25 14.06 6.56
CA ARG A 38 -15.60 15.04 5.52
C ARG A 38 -14.72 16.29 5.49
N SER A 39 -13.85 16.50 6.49
CA SER A 39 -12.90 17.60 6.53
C SER A 39 -11.56 17.27 5.87
N MET A 40 -11.37 16.02 5.43
CA MET A 40 -10.16 15.56 4.77
C MET A 40 -9.91 16.32 3.45
N HIS A 41 -8.63 16.60 3.19
CA HIS A 41 -8.22 17.19 1.93
C HIS A 41 -8.48 16.21 0.76
N PRO A 42 -9.12 16.61 -0.35
CA PRO A 42 -9.53 15.70 -1.42
C PRO A 42 -8.38 14.89 -2.04
N VAL A 43 -7.19 15.48 -2.16
CA VAL A 43 -6.01 14.79 -2.69
C VAL A 43 -5.54 13.68 -1.74
N THR A 44 -5.64 13.89 -0.42
CA THR A 44 -5.33 12.86 0.58
C THR A 44 -6.33 11.71 0.46
N ALA A 45 -7.63 12.02 0.28
CA ALA A 45 -8.66 11.01 0.10
C ALA A 45 -8.39 10.11 -1.12
N VAL A 46 -7.99 10.68 -2.26
CA VAL A 46 -7.60 9.90 -3.45
C VAL A 46 -6.45 8.93 -3.14
N HIS A 47 -5.39 9.42 -2.49
CA HIS A 47 -4.26 8.56 -2.14
C HIS A 47 -4.63 7.45 -1.14
N LEU A 48 -5.59 7.71 -0.24
CA LEU A 48 -6.13 6.70 0.67
C LEU A 48 -7.01 5.67 -0.05
N GLU A 49 -7.80 6.08 -1.04
CA GLU A 49 -8.55 5.15 -1.91
C GLU A 49 -7.60 4.26 -2.74
N ASP A 50 -6.49 4.82 -3.22
CA ASP A 50 -5.44 4.07 -3.92
C ASP A 50 -4.81 3.00 -3.00
N VAL A 51 -4.61 3.30 -1.70
CA VAL A 51 -4.14 2.31 -0.71
C VAL A 51 -5.12 1.13 -0.58
N LEU A 52 -6.43 1.40 -0.53
CA LEU A 52 -7.44 0.33 -0.51
C LEU A 52 -7.42 -0.50 -1.80
N THR A 53 -7.18 0.16 -2.93
CA THR A 53 -7.03 -0.51 -4.23
C THR A 53 -5.82 -1.44 -4.23
N GLU A 54 -4.65 -0.99 -3.77
CA GLU A 54 -3.45 -1.82 -3.74
C GLU A 54 -3.54 -2.98 -2.73
N LEU A 55 -4.28 -2.82 -1.62
CA LEU A 55 -4.65 -3.92 -0.73
C LEU A 55 -5.48 -4.99 -1.45
N HIS A 56 -6.46 -4.57 -2.27
CA HIS A 56 -7.27 -5.50 -3.06
C HIS A 56 -6.43 -6.18 -4.15
N VAL A 57 -5.56 -5.42 -4.83
CA VAL A 57 -4.64 -5.95 -5.84
C VAL A 57 -3.69 -6.98 -5.23
N ALA A 58 -3.18 -6.77 -4.02
CA ALA A 58 -2.33 -7.74 -3.33
C ALA A 58 -3.04 -9.09 -3.15
N ALA A 59 -4.30 -9.08 -2.69
CA ALA A 59 -5.12 -10.29 -2.56
C ALA A 59 -5.43 -10.93 -3.92
N ALA A 60 -5.75 -10.13 -4.94
CA ALA A 60 -6.01 -10.63 -6.29
C ALA A 60 -4.76 -11.30 -6.91
N ARG A 61 -3.56 -10.72 -6.71
CA ARG A 61 -2.29 -11.30 -7.21
C ARG A 61 -2.04 -12.69 -6.64
N GLU A 62 -2.33 -12.90 -5.36
CA GLU A 62 -2.22 -14.23 -4.75
C GLU A 62 -3.12 -15.26 -5.43
N ALA A 63 -4.38 -14.88 -5.69
CA ALA A 63 -5.35 -15.77 -6.34
C ALA A 63 -4.99 -16.08 -7.81
N VAL A 64 -4.41 -15.11 -8.53
CA VAL A 64 -4.05 -15.26 -9.95
C VAL A 64 -2.77 -16.08 -10.13
N TRP A 65 -1.78 -15.95 -9.24
CA TRP A 65 -0.48 -16.62 -9.36
C TRP A 65 -0.08 -17.44 -8.12
N PRO A 66 -0.91 -18.42 -7.69
CA PRO A 66 -0.71 -19.13 -6.43
C PRO A 66 0.63 -19.88 -6.36
N ALA A 67 1.07 -20.49 -7.46
CA ALA A 67 2.35 -21.21 -7.50
C ALA A 67 3.58 -20.28 -7.41
N SER A 68 3.47 -19.04 -7.86
CA SER A 68 4.55 -18.06 -7.71
C SER A 68 4.62 -17.55 -6.27
N THR A 69 3.47 -17.25 -5.67
CA THR A 69 3.38 -16.85 -4.26
C THR A 69 3.95 -17.91 -3.33
N ALA A 70 3.57 -19.18 -3.52
CA ALA A 70 4.08 -20.31 -2.74
C ALA A 70 5.61 -20.45 -2.85
N ARG A 71 6.20 -20.25 -4.04
CA ARG A 71 7.65 -20.29 -4.22
C ARG A 71 8.37 -19.16 -3.48
N VAL A 72 7.81 -17.95 -3.48
CA VAL A 72 8.39 -16.83 -2.72
C VAL A 72 8.37 -17.14 -1.23
N ARG A 73 7.25 -17.62 -0.68
CA ARG A 73 7.13 -18.02 0.73
C ARG A 73 8.15 -19.07 1.14
N LEU A 74 8.31 -20.12 0.33
CA LEU A 74 9.34 -21.13 0.57
C LEU A 74 10.75 -20.56 0.57
N ALA A 75 11.04 -19.60 -0.32
CA ALA A 75 12.36 -19.00 -0.43
C ALA A 75 12.67 -18.00 0.71
N THR A 76 11.67 -17.32 1.24
CA THR A 76 11.83 -16.29 2.28
C THR A 76 11.57 -16.80 3.70
N GLY A 77 10.87 -17.94 3.84
CA GLY A 77 10.37 -18.42 5.13
C GLY A 77 9.23 -17.58 5.70
N TRP A 78 8.55 -16.78 4.86
CA TRP A 78 7.39 -16.00 5.30
C TRP A 78 6.17 -16.87 5.49
N ASP A 79 5.31 -16.41 6.41
CA ASP A 79 4.02 -17.03 6.65
C ASP A 79 3.11 -17.01 5.41
N ASP A 80 2.17 -17.96 5.38
CA ASP A 80 1.25 -18.20 4.27
C ASP A 80 0.28 -17.05 4.00
N ASP A 81 0.25 -16.04 4.85
CA ASP A 81 -0.60 -14.88 4.71
C ASP A 81 0.19 -13.60 4.43
N VAL A 82 1.52 -13.64 4.27
CA VAL A 82 2.31 -12.44 3.94
C VAL A 82 2.17 -12.12 2.45
N LEU A 83 1.80 -10.88 2.14
CA LEU A 83 1.63 -10.38 0.77
C LEU A 83 2.29 -9.01 0.58
N PRO A 84 2.85 -8.71 -0.61
CA PRO A 84 3.38 -7.39 -0.92
C PRO A 84 2.23 -6.44 -1.30
N VAL A 85 1.99 -5.43 -0.46
CA VAL A 85 1.16 -4.27 -0.80
C VAL A 85 2.08 -3.20 -1.37
N ARG A 86 1.84 -2.76 -2.61
CA ARG A 86 2.75 -1.85 -3.30
C ARG A 86 2.25 -0.43 -3.17
N LEU A 87 2.96 0.42 -2.44
CA LEU A 87 2.53 1.79 -2.19
C LEU A 87 3.46 2.79 -2.87
N SER A 88 2.88 3.88 -3.41
CA SER A 88 3.64 5.05 -3.85
C SER A 88 4.09 5.90 -2.65
N PRO A 89 5.08 6.80 -2.83
CA PRO A 89 5.44 7.77 -1.79
C PRO A 89 4.26 8.66 -1.35
N ALA A 90 3.33 8.98 -2.25
CA ALA A 90 2.17 9.82 -1.95
C ALA A 90 1.12 9.07 -1.12
N GLU A 91 0.84 7.81 -1.48
CA GLU A 91 0.00 6.89 -0.68
C GLU A 91 0.58 6.69 0.71
N LEU A 92 1.88 6.43 0.81
CA LEU A 92 2.56 6.22 2.09
C LEU A 92 2.53 7.50 2.95
N ALA A 93 2.77 8.66 2.35
CA ALA A 93 2.66 9.94 3.04
C ALA A 93 1.24 10.18 3.55
N ALA A 94 0.22 9.90 2.74
CA ALA A 94 -1.18 10.03 3.14
C ALA A 94 -1.50 9.18 4.37
N VAL A 95 -1.09 7.90 4.40
CA VAL A 95 -1.27 7.01 5.56
C VAL A 95 -0.55 7.56 6.80
N HIS A 96 0.70 8.03 6.67
CA HIS A 96 1.46 8.57 7.80
C HIS A 96 0.91 9.91 8.34
N THR A 97 0.08 10.63 7.59
CA THR A 97 -0.60 11.84 8.08
C THR A 97 -1.87 11.56 8.87
N LEU A 98 -2.35 10.31 8.93
CA LEU A 98 -3.58 9.97 9.63
C LEU A 98 -3.46 10.17 11.15
N PRO A 99 -4.39 10.91 11.77
CA PRO A 99 -4.39 11.07 13.22
C PRO A 99 -4.70 9.72 13.90
N GLY A 100 -3.93 9.38 14.92
CA GLY A 100 -4.15 8.14 15.67
C GLY A 100 -3.78 6.86 14.92
N LEU A 101 -2.87 6.95 13.94
CA LEU A 101 -2.35 5.78 13.21
C LEU A 101 -1.91 4.68 14.19
N PRO A 102 -2.48 3.46 14.10
CA PRO A 102 -2.14 2.36 15.00
C PRO A 102 -0.64 2.08 15.05
N ALA A 103 -0.12 1.90 16.27
CA ALA A 103 1.31 1.77 16.56
C ALA A 103 2.13 0.80 15.66
N PRO A 104 1.62 -0.36 15.20
CA PRO A 104 2.42 -1.22 14.32
C PRO A 104 2.57 -0.68 12.89
N LEU A 105 1.63 0.13 12.39
CA LEU A 105 1.62 0.55 10.99
C LEU A 105 2.82 1.43 10.58
N PRO A 106 3.26 2.45 11.35
CA PRO A 106 4.45 3.23 10.99
C PRO A 106 5.72 2.38 10.83
N THR A 107 5.88 1.34 11.66
CA THR A 107 7.03 0.44 11.60
C THR A 107 6.94 -0.50 10.39
N LEU A 108 5.76 -1.07 10.15
CA LEU A 108 5.53 -2.01 9.03
C LEU A 108 5.58 -1.31 7.66
N LEU A 109 5.12 -0.06 7.60
CA LEU A 109 5.15 0.79 6.42
C LEU A 109 6.44 1.62 6.34
N GLY A 110 7.49 1.16 7.03
CA GLY A 110 8.73 1.87 7.23
C GLY A 110 9.20 2.66 6.02
N VAL A 111 9.62 3.89 6.29
CA VAL A 111 10.40 4.75 5.40
C VAL A 111 11.71 4.01 5.06
N GLY A 112 11.65 3.09 4.09
CA GLY A 112 12.76 2.37 3.46
C GLY A 112 13.66 1.49 4.35
N GLY A 113 13.60 0.16 4.17
CA GLY A 113 14.80 -0.68 4.33
C GLY A 113 14.59 -2.09 4.89
N SER A 114 14.82 -3.08 4.01
CA SER A 114 15.25 -4.48 4.21
C SER A 114 15.08 -5.17 5.57
N ARG A 115 14.45 -6.34 5.51
CA ARG A 115 15.18 -7.56 5.89
C ARG A 115 15.46 -8.38 4.65
#